data_AF-A0A954KIW9-F1
#
_entry.id   AF-A0A954KIW9-F1
#
_cell.length_a   1.000
_cell.length_b   1.000
_cell.length_c   1.000
_cell.angle_alpha   90.00
_cell.angle_beta   90.00
_cell.angle_gamma   90.00
#
_symmetry.space_group_name_H-M   'P 1'
#
loop_
_entity.id
_entity.type
_entity.pdbx_description
1 polymer ?
#
loop_
_entity_poly.entity_id
_entity_poly.type
_entity_poly.pdbx_seq_one_letter_code
_entity_poly.pdbx_strand_id
1 'polypeptide(L)'
;MRIAREATRTAKTHGLAIHYMRGLFDQMRFGHALLDPKPIREAAVELIALLNDEEQARRIQPDLDEGMYHWVCSWMSSCAYDNLAEATGMVSGYNSDGMHECIADGIQICRQTGKLECIQCFREYASDVYLASDDQEMVRHQCSALMDYQV
;
A
#
# COMPACT_ATOMS: atom_id res chain seq x y z
N MET A 1 9.44 -4.52 16.47
CA MET A 1 8.63 -5.42 15.62
C MET A 1 8.58 -6.90 16.01
N ARG A 2 9.53 -7.47 16.79
CA ARG A 2 9.59 -8.93 17.05
C ARG A 2 8.25 -9.55 17.49
N ILE A 3 7.56 -8.93 18.45
CA ILE A 3 6.28 -9.45 18.98
C ILE A 3 5.19 -9.45 17.90
N ALA A 4 5.09 -8.38 17.10
CA ALA A 4 4.10 -8.27 16.03
C ALA A 4 4.31 -9.36 14.95
N ARG A 5 5.57 -9.60 14.55
CA ARG A 5 5.93 -10.67 13.62
C ARG A 5 5.53 -12.05 14.15
N GLU A 6 5.78 -12.31 15.43
CA GLU A 6 5.47 -13.59 16.04
C GLU A 6 3.95 -13.82 16.20
N ALA A 7 3.19 -12.79 16.56
CA ALA A 7 1.74 -12.85 16.59
C ALA A 7 1.16 -13.10 15.18
N THR A 8 1.70 -12.42 14.17
CA THR A 8 1.32 -12.60 12.76
C THR A 8 1.60 -14.03 12.30
N ARG A 9 2.81 -14.55 12.58
CA ARG A 9 3.19 -15.93 12.27
C ARG A 9 2.24 -16.94 12.92
N THR A 10 1.93 -16.74 14.21
CA THR A 10 0.99 -17.59 14.96
C THR A 10 -0.41 -17.57 14.33
N ALA A 11 -0.92 -16.41 13.90
CA ALA A 11 -2.22 -16.32 13.22
C ALA A 11 -2.24 -17.18 11.93
N LYS A 12 -1.16 -17.15 11.13
CA LYS A 12 -1.03 -17.99 9.93
C LYS A 12 -1.05 -19.47 10.27
N THR A 13 -0.27 -19.90 11.27
CA THR A 13 -0.18 -21.33 11.65
C THR A 13 -1.47 -21.88 12.24
N HIS A 14 -2.30 -21.02 12.83
CA HIS A 14 -3.62 -21.38 13.36
C HIS A 14 -4.75 -21.27 12.33
N GLY A 15 -4.46 -20.94 11.07
CA GLY A 15 -5.46 -20.82 10.02
C GLY A 15 -6.41 -19.64 10.22
N LEU A 16 -5.92 -18.52 10.76
CA LEU A 16 -6.71 -17.33 11.05
C LEU A 16 -6.37 -16.22 10.04
N ALA A 17 -6.94 -16.28 8.83
CA ALA A 17 -6.55 -15.42 7.70
C ALA A 17 -6.74 -13.92 8.01
N ILE A 18 -7.86 -13.53 8.61
CA ILE A 18 -8.12 -12.12 8.96
C ILE A 18 -7.14 -11.59 10.01
N HIS A 19 -6.79 -12.41 10.99
CA HIS A 19 -5.80 -12.05 12.01
C HIS A 19 -4.40 -11.96 11.41
N TYR A 20 -4.11 -12.81 10.42
CA TYR A 20 -2.88 -12.73 9.65
C TYR A 20 -2.76 -11.43 8.87
N MET A 21 -3.78 -11.07 8.09
CA MET A 21 -3.85 -9.80 7.36
C MET A 21 -3.69 -8.59 8.28
N ARG A 22 -4.38 -8.60 9.43
CA ARG A 22 -4.23 -7.54 10.43
C ARG A 22 -2.81 -7.48 11.02
N GLY A 23 -2.18 -8.63 11.26
CA GLY A 23 -0.80 -8.69 11.69
C GLY A 23 0.19 -8.10 10.69
N LEU A 24 -0.01 -8.35 9.39
CA LEU A 24 0.75 -7.69 8.31
C LEU A 24 0.51 -6.17 8.31
N PHE A 25 -0.73 -5.74 8.49
CA PHE A 25 -1.08 -4.33 8.59
C PHE A 25 -0.39 -3.63 9.78
N ASP A 26 -0.40 -4.25 10.95
CA ASP A 26 0.27 -3.73 12.14
C ASP A 26 1.80 -3.67 11.95
N GLN A 27 2.39 -4.62 11.21
CA GLN A 27 3.82 -4.58 10.89
C GLN A 27 4.19 -3.35 10.05
N MET A 28 3.37 -2.95 9.07
CA MET A 28 3.57 -1.71 8.32
C MET A 28 3.53 -0.50 9.25
N ARG A 29 2.52 -0.41 10.13
CA ARG A 29 2.40 0.66 11.13
C ARG A 29 3.62 0.74 12.06
N PHE A 30 4.13 -0.40 12.53
CA PHE A 30 5.33 -0.42 13.38
C PHE A 30 6.60 -0.11 12.59
N GLY A 31 6.68 -0.49 11.32
CA GLY A 31 7.78 -0.12 10.43
C GLY A 31 7.90 1.39 10.30
N HIS A 32 6.78 2.10 10.11
CA HIS A 32 6.73 3.57 10.11
C HIS A 32 7.29 4.18 11.39
N ALA A 33 6.85 3.70 12.55
CA ALA A 33 7.31 4.18 13.84
C ALA A 33 8.83 3.94 14.08
N LEU A 34 9.44 3.03 13.32
CA LEU A 34 10.85 2.68 13.41
C LEU A 34 11.68 3.19 12.22
N LEU A 35 11.06 3.88 11.26
CA LEU A 35 11.69 4.33 10.01
C LEU A 35 12.39 3.18 9.26
N ASP A 36 11.80 1.98 9.28
CA ASP A 36 12.34 0.80 8.62
C ASP A 36 11.45 0.42 7.42
N PRO A 37 11.76 0.89 6.20
CA PRO A 37 10.86 0.74 5.06
C PRO A 37 10.90 -0.67 4.45
N LYS A 38 11.94 -1.47 4.68
CA LYS A 38 12.03 -2.83 4.13
C LYS A 38 10.91 -3.75 4.66
N PRO A 39 10.70 -3.85 5.99
CA PRO A 39 9.56 -4.57 6.55
C PRO A 39 8.20 -4.04 6.12
N ILE A 40 8.06 -2.72 5.93
CA ILE A 40 6.80 -2.13 5.44
C ILE A 40 6.51 -2.69 4.05
N ARG A 41 7.49 -2.61 3.14
CA ARG A 41 7.35 -3.11 1.77
C ARG A 41 7.02 -4.60 1.73
N GLU A 42 7.74 -5.42 2.50
CA GLU A 42 7.51 -6.88 2.57
C GLU A 42 6.08 -7.20 3.05
N ALA A 43 5.64 -6.55 4.13
CA ALA A 43 4.30 -6.76 4.67
C ALA A 43 3.20 -6.24 3.73
N ALA A 44 3.43 -5.11 3.06
CA ALA A 44 2.51 -4.53 2.09
C ALA A 44 2.28 -5.46 0.89
N VAL A 45 3.36 -5.99 0.30
CA VAL A 45 3.28 -6.92 -0.83
C VAL A 45 2.51 -8.18 -0.43
N GLU A 46 2.81 -8.78 0.72
CA GLU A 46 2.10 -9.99 1.16
C GLU A 46 0.63 -9.70 1.46
N LEU A 47 0.33 -8.56 2.08
CA LEU A 47 -1.05 -8.17 2.35
C LEU A 47 -1.82 -7.93 1.04
N ILE A 48 -1.26 -7.21 0.07
CA ILE A 48 -1.89 -6.95 -1.23
C ILE A 48 -2.21 -8.27 -1.95
N ALA A 49 -1.30 -9.25 -1.91
CA ALA A 49 -1.54 -10.55 -2.51
C ALA A 49 -2.76 -11.26 -1.90
N LEU A 50 -2.98 -11.10 -0.60
CA LEU A 50 -4.14 -11.67 0.10
C LEU A 50 -5.43 -10.88 -0.12
N LEU A 51 -5.35 -9.58 -0.37
CA LEU A 51 -6.53 -8.72 -0.60
C LEU A 51 -7.04 -8.80 -2.05
N ASN A 52 -6.15 -9.09 -3.00
CA ASN A 52 -6.50 -9.19 -4.42
C ASN A 52 -6.95 -10.59 -4.85
N ASP A 53 -6.66 -11.62 -4.04
CA ASP A 53 -6.94 -13.01 -4.37
C ASP A 53 -7.49 -13.77 -3.15
N GLU A 54 -8.81 -13.94 -3.11
CA GLU A 54 -9.51 -14.65 -2.03
C GLU A 54 -9.02 -16.09 -1.89
N GLU A 55 -8.61 -16.75 -2.99
CA GLU A 55 -8.09 -18.12 -2.92
C GLU A 55 -6.80 -18.19 -2.10
N GLN A 56 -5.97 -17.14 -2.12
CA GLN A 56 -4.78 -17.06 -1.26
C GLN A 56 -5.16 -16.93 0.22
N ALA A 57 -6.20 -16.17 0.53
CA ALA A 57 -6.73 -16.08 1.88
C ALA A 57 -7.35 -17.42 2.34
N ARG A 58 -8.08 -18.11 1.46
CA ARG A 58 -8.70 -19.42 1.72
C ARG A 58 -7.70 -20.54 1.89
N ARG A 59 -6.51 -20.45 1.28
CA ARG A 59 -5.39 -21.36 1.60
C ARG A 59 -4.94 -21.28 3.06
N ILE A 60 -5.14 -20.14 3.72
CA ILE A 60 -4.87 -19.98 5.15
C ILE A 60 -6.08 -20.43 5.98
N GLN A 61 -7.28 -19.99 5.60
CA GLN A 61 -8.53 -20.31 6.30
C GLN A 61 -9.60 -20.79 5.30
N PRO A 62 -9.78 -22.11 5.08
CA PRO A 62 -10.68 -22.62 4.04
C PRO A 62 -12.14 -22.18 4.21
N ASP A 63 -12.61 -22.11 5.46
CA ASP A 63 -13.96 -21.71 5.87
C ASP A 63 -14.09 -20.20 6.11
N LEU A 64 -13.23 -19.39 5.51
CA LEU A 64 -13.25 -17.94 5.65
C LEU A 64 -14.63 -17.36 5.31
N ASP A 65 -15.16 -16.58 6.25
CA ASP A 65 -16.40 -15.83 6.06
C ASP A 65 -16.22 -14.78 4.97
N GLU A 66 -17.05 -14.88 3.94
CA GLU A 66 -16.98 -14.03 2.75
C GLU A 66 -17.27 -12.56 3.09
N GLY A 67 -18.28 -12.29 3.93
CA GLY A 67 -18.64 -10.93 4.32
C GLY A 67 -17.50 -10.23 5.09
N MET A 68 -16.85 -10.95 6.00
CA MET A 68 -15.70 -10.47 6.73
C MET A 68 -14.50 -10.23 5.81
N TYR A 69 -14.25 -11.11 4.85
CA TYR A 69 -13.17 -10.94 3.86
C TYR A 69 -13.38 -9.67 3.02
N HIS A 70 -14.57 -9.47 2.46
CA HIS A 70 -14.90 -8.27 1.68
C HIS A 70 -14.81 -7.00 2.52
N TRP A 71 -15.23 -7.05 3.78
CA TRP A 71 -15.08 -5.93 4.71
C TRP A 71 -13.60 -5.58 4.92
N VAL A 72 -12.73 -6.57 5.11
CA VAL A 72 -11.27 -6.36 5.22
C VAL A 72 -10.68 -5.80 3.93
N CYS A 73 -11.10 -6.27 2.76
CA CYS A 73 -10.67 -5.72 1.47
C CYS A 73 -11.04 -4.24 1.34
N SER A 74 -12.30 -3.91 1.60
CA SER A 74 -12.76 -2.51 1.59
C SER A 74 -11.97 -1.65 2.58
N TRP A 75 -11.66 -2.18 3.77
CA TRP A 75 -10.95 -1.44 4.80
C TRP A 75 -9.44 -1.28 4.52
N MET A 76 -8.72 -2.33 4.11
CA MET A 76 -7.26 -2.34 4.10
C MET A 76 -6.62 -2.00 2.75
N SER A 77 -7.30 -2.24 1.61
CA SER A 77 -6.62 -2.23 0.31
C SER A 77 -5.94 -0.90 -0.02
N SER A 78 -6.63 0.24 0.06
CA SER A 78 -6.02 1.54 -0.22
C SER A 78 -4.80 1.83 0.64
N CYS A 79 -4.84 1.48 1.93
CA CYS A 79 -3.72 1.67 2.85
C CYS A 79 -2.56 0.71 2.57
N ALA A 80 -2.83 -0.51 2.13
CA ALA A 80 -1.76 -1.45 1.77
C ALA A 80 -0.97 -0.95 0.55
N TYR A 81 -1.65 -0.42 -0.46
CA TYR A 81 -1.02 0.19 -1.63
C TYR A 81 -0.26 1.49 -1.30
N ASP A 82 -0.82 2.31 -0.42
CA ASP A 82 -0.17 3.52 0.08
C ASP A 82 1.19 3.20 0.73
N ASN A 83 1.18 2.23 1.64
CA ASN A 83 2.39 1.75 2.31
C ASN A 83 3.40 1.11 1.34
N LEU A 84 2.93 0.43 0.29
CA LEU A 84 3.81 -0.12 -0.74
C LEU A 84 4.50 1.01 -1.53
N ALA A 85 3.76 2.04 -1.94
CA ALA A 85 4.31 3.16 -2.69
C ALA A 85 5.34 3.93 -1.86
N GLU A 86 5.00 4.30 -0.63
CA GLU A 86 5.89 5.02 0.27
C GLU A 86 7.18 4.23 0.55
N ALA A 87 7.04 2.95 0.92
CA ALA A 87 8.20 2.11 1.21
C ALA A 87 9.08 1.86 -0.02
N THR A 88 8.48 1.84 -1.22
CA THR A 88 9.23 1.76 -2.49
C THR A 88 10.04 3.04 -2.71
N GLY A 89 9.42 4.22 -2.55
CA GLY A 89 10.10 5.51 -2.62
C GLY A 89 11.23 5.64 -1.59
N MET A 90 11.02 5.20 -0.36
CA MET A 90 12.04 5.24 0.70
C MET A 90 13.22 4.28 0.47
N VAL A 91 12.98 3.09 -0.10
CA VAL A 91 14.03 2.08 -0.31
C VAL A 91 14.82 2.33 -1.59
N SER A 92 14.12 2.66 -2.66
CA SER A 92 14.66 2.69 -4.03
C SER A 92 14.86 4.12 -4.56
N GLY A 93 14.26 5.12 -3.90
CA GLY A 93 14.17 6.50 -4.38
C GLY A 93 12.83 6.77 -5.06
N TYR A 94 12.30 7.99 -4.92
CA TYR A 94 11.02 8.36 -5.54
C TYR A 94 11.08 8.48 -7.07
N ASN A 95 12.27 8.66 -7.65
CA ASN A 95 12.47 8.62 -9.10
C ASN A 95 12.82 7.22 -9.64
N SER A 96 12.65 6.16 -8.83
CA SER A 96 13.00 4.79 -9.22
C SER A 96 11.95 4.14 -10.12
N ASP A 97 12.41 3.15 -10.89
CA ASP A 97 11.55 2.28 -11.69
C ASP A 97 10.50 1.59 -10.79
N GLY A 98 9.25 1.57 -11.27
CA GLY A 98 8.11 0.98 -10.55
C GLY A 98 7.37 1.95 -9.61
N MET A 99 7.90 3.15 -9.32
CA MET A 99 7.20 4.12 -8.47
C MET A 99 5.91 4.62 -9.14
N HIS A 100 5.96 4.91 -10.44
CA HIS A 100 4.78 5.30 -11.22
C HIS A 100 3.70 4.20 -11.24
N GLU A 101 4.09 2.92 -11.30
CA GLU A 101 3.17 1.78 -11.23
C GLU A 101 2.50 1.70 -9.86
N CYS A 102 3.27 1.83 -8.76
CA CYS A 102 2.73 1.86 -7.40
C CYS A 102 1.69 2.97 -7.22
N ILE A 103 1.95 4.17 -7.77
CA ILE A 103 1.03 5.31 -7.73
C ILE A 103 -0.23 5.01 -8.54
N ALA A 104 -0.09 4.50 -9.77
CA ALA A 104 -1.21 4.21 -10.64
C ALA A 104 -2.14 3.15 -10.04
N ASP A 105 -1.57 2.05 -9.56
CA ASP A 105 -2.32 0.97 -8.91
C ASP A 105 -3.00 1.46 -7.62
N GLY A 106 -2.31 2.30 -6.84
CA GLY A 106 -2.84 2.96 -5.65
C GLY A 106 -4.07 3.83 -5.93
N ILE A 107 -4.01 4.65 -6.97
CA ILE A 107 -5.15 5.48 -7.39
C ILE A 107 -6.30 4.60 -7.88
N GLN A 108 -6.00 3.54 -8.63
CA GLN A 108 -7.01 2.61 -9.10
C GLN A 108 -7.72 1.93 -7.93
N ILE A 109 -6.99 1.44 -6.93
CA ILE A 109 -7.60 0.75 -5.78
C ILE A 109 -8.46 1.70 -4.95
N CYS A 110 -8.05 2.97 -4.78
CA CYS A 110 -8.87 4.00 -4.13
C CYS A 110 -10.20 4.24 -4.86
N ARG A 111 -10.19 4.26 -6.19
CA ARG A 111 -11.43 4.38 -6.98
C ARG A 111 -12.31 3.15 -6.82
N GLN A 112 -11.72 1.96 -6.81
CA GLN A 112 -12.46 0.69 -6.66
C GLN A 112 -13.10 0.54 -5.28
N THR A 113 -12.41 0.93 -4.20
CA THR A 113 -12.92 0.84 -2.82
C THR A 113 -13.79 2.03 -2.41
N GLY A 114 -13.88 3.07 -3.24
CA GLY A 114 -14.61 4.30 -2.95
C GLY A 114 -13.90 5.28 -2.01
N LYS A 115 -12.63 5.01 -1.65
CA LYS A 115 -11.80 5.82 -0.75
C LYS A 115 -11.07 6.93 -1.51
N LEU A 116 -11.84 7.84 -2.09
CA LEU A 116 -11.30 8.89 -2.96
C LEU A 116 -10.40 9.88 -2.21
N GLU A 117 -10.60 10.05 -0.90
CA GLU A 117 -9.76 10.86 -0.03
C GLU A 117 -8.32 10.33 0.04
N CYS A 118 -8.11 9.01 -0.07
CA CYS A 118 -6.79 8.39 -0.07
C CYS A 118 -6.00 8.64 -1.37
N ILE A 119 -6.64 9.15 -2.44
CA ILE A 119 -5.92 9.55 -3.67
C ILE A 119 -4.89 10.65 -3.36
N GLN A 120 -5.10 11.43 -2.30
CA GLN A 120 -4.20 12.50 -1.90
C GLN A 120 -2.78 11.99 -1.61
N CYS A 121 -2.62 10.86 -0.89
CA CYS A 121 -1.29 10.30 -0.60
C CYS A 121 -0.51 10.00 -1.90
N PHE A 122 -1.18 9.40 -2.89
CA PHE A 122 -0.55 9.08 -4.17
C PHE A 122 -0.20 10.31 -5.01
N ARG A 123 -0.95 11.41 -4.87
CA ARG A 123 -0.60 12.70 -5.50
C ARG A 123 0.62 13.33 -4.87
N GLU A 124 0.81 13.16 -3.56
CA GLU A 124 2.01 13.60 -2.86
C GLU A 124 3.23 12.81 -3.35
N TYR A 125 3.12 11.48 -3.46
CA TYR A 125 4.19 10.67 -4.05
C TYR A 125 4.50 11.01 -5.50
N ALA A 126 3.48 11.34 -6.31
CA ALA A 126 3.70 11.84 -7.68
C ALA A 126 4.47 13.16 -7.69
N SER A 127 4.24 14.01 -6.67
CA SER A 127 4.98 15.26 -6.48
C SER A 127 6.42 14.98 -6.01
N ASP A 128 6.65 13.95 -5.20
CA ASP A 128 7.99 13.54 -4.76
C ASP A 128 8.80 12.91 -5.90
N VAL A 129 8.20 12.03 -6.71
CA VAL A 129 8.82 11.50 -7.95
C VAL A 129 9.29 12.65 -8.81
N TYR A 130 8.43 13.64 -8.93
CA TYR A 130 8.63 14.84 -9.70
C TYR A 130 9.79 15.71 -9.16
N LEU A 131 9.80 16.01 -7.87
CA LEU A 131 10.90 16.78 -7.24
C LEU A 131 12.22 16.01 -7.25
N ALA A 132 12.18 14.68 -7.26
CA ALA A 132 13.34 13.81 -7.39
C ALA A 132 13.79 13.60 -8.85
N SER A 133 13.01 14.06 -9.83
CA SER A 133 13.40 14.03 -11.24
C SER A 133 14.26 15.25 -11.55
N ASP A 134 15.50 15.05 -11.99
CA ASP A 134 16.35 16.12 -12.51
C ASP A 134 15.86 16.65 -13.89
N ASP A 135 14.61 16.35 -14.28
CA ASP A 135 14.02 16.66 -15.58
C ASP A 135 13.18 17.96 -15.52
N GLN A 136 13.87 19.07 -15.79
CA GLN A 136 13.30 20.42 -15.77
C GLN A 136 12.19 20.67 -16.81
N GLU A 137 12.08 19.85 -17.86
CA GLU A 137 11.05 20.02 -18.88
C GLU A 137 9.71 19.47 -18.39
N MET A 138 9.76 18.31 -17.73
CA MET A 138 8.61 17.71 -17.07
C MET A 138 8.10 18.57 -15.89
N VAL A 139 9.02 19.21 -15.15
CA VAL A 139 8.75 20.27 -14.15
C VAL A 139 7.86 21.35 -14.70
N ARG A 140 8.25 21.93 -15.83
CA ARG A 140 7.53 23.07 -16.37
C ARG A 140 6.13 22.68 -16.88
N HIS A 141 5.99 21.50 -17.49
CA HIS A 141 4.71 21.01 -18.00
C HIS A 141 3.68 20.80 -16.86
N GLN A 142 4.07 20.18 -15.75
CA GLN A 142 3.14 19.88 -14.65
C GLN A 142 2.85 21.08 -13.76
N CYS A 143 3.81 21.98 -13.52
CA CYS A 143 3.50 23.27 -12.89
C CYS A 143 2.43 24.04 -13.68
N SER A 144 2.48 23.95 -15.02
CA SER A 144 1.46 24.55 -15.89
C SER A 144 0.11 23.83 -15.73
N ALA A 145 0.09 22.50 -15.74
CA ALA A 145 -1.14 21.71 -15.57
C ALA A 145 -1.83 21.91 -14.20
N LEU A 146 -1.06 22.09 -13.12
CA LEU A 146 -1.58 22.39 -11.78
C LEU A 146 -2.14 23.82 -11.68
N MET A 147 -1.53 24.78 -12.39
CA MET A 147 -2.05 26.14 -12.49
C MET A 147 -3.32 26.24 -13.34
N ASP A 148 -3.41 25.44 -14.40
CA ASP A 148 -4.60 25.39 -15.26
C ASP A 148 -5.81 24.75 -14.56
N TYR A 149 -5.61 24.03 -13.45
CA TYR A 149 -6.69 23.45 -12.62
C TYR A 149 -7.33 24.47 -11.65
N GLN A 150 -6.82 25.70 -11.56
CA GLN A 150 -7.38 26.77 -10.72
C GLN A 150 -8.37 27.72 -11.44
N VAL A 151 -8.87 27.36 -12.64
CA VAL A 151 -9.88 28.12 -13.39
C VAL A 151 -11.22 27.39 -13.42
#